data_AF-A0A7X7NJ42-F1
#
_entry.id   AF-A0A7X7NJ42-F1
#
_cell.length_a   1.000
_cell.length_b   1.000
_cell.length_c   1.000
_cell.angle_alpha   90.00
_cell.angle_beta   90.00
_cell.angle_gamma   90.00
#
_symmetry.space_group_name_H-M   'P 1'
#
loop_
_entity.id
_entity.type
_entity.pdbx_description
1 polymer ?
#
loop_
_entity_poly.entity_id
_entity_poly.type
_entity_poly.pdbx_seq_one_letter_code
_entity_poly.pdbx_strand_id
1 'polypeptide(L)'
;MILCRLPVLLFAGLIISISVTAAEDSRTLAEDAFRKKPADPALKMAFAGTASCSTAAILYKELADGKGFPDSIRAEAWRRLGDLSYASKEYSRAVESYRNAAKESSNPVYRHLWALASMASGDTDAAQSLWHTLSLEYGDEHSQMAQYYMGLLQLKKGDYLNAYNSFLKTGSTDPEHPWTVASLAGKLECAVRLEMTDKVKLYREQLEPLRQHLLEKDLLQLSTGARIFKADTAAPAEEKSLPSAPDSSKTPPAEAFTLQIGAFGSAENAANLQKKLAKKYGDVSVLPVTLGEQIFYRVRIGTFLTKEAAEKFAADSLKNTDLNYRVVEK
;
A
#
# COMPACT_ATOMS: atom_id res chain seq x y z
N MET A 1 -20.97 -9.71 6.85
CA MET A 1 -22.07 -8.99 7.51
C MET A 1 -21.50 -8.30 8.73
N ILE A 2 -21.99 -7.10 9.07
CA ILE A 2 -21.55 -6.21 10.16
C ILE A 2 -20.41 -5.26 9.78
N LEU A 3 -20.80 -4.07 9.32
CA LEU A 3 -20.32 -2.80 9.87
C LEU A 3 -21.40 -1.76 9.59
N CYS A 4 -22.45 -1.85 10.40
CA CYS A 4 -23.41 -0.79 10.64
C CYS A 4 -23.52 -0.69 12.16
N ARG A 5 -23.08 0.45 12.71
CA ARG A 5 -23.43 1.08 14.00
C ARG A 5 -22.22 1.62 14.80
N LEU A 6 -22.11 2.95 14.73
CA LEU A 6 -21.54 3.84 15.75
C LEU A 6 -22.33 3.73 17.08
N PRO A 7 -21.72 4.02 18.25
CA PRO A 7 -22.43 4.27 19.49
C PRO A 7 -22.62 5.79 19.69
N VAL A 8 -23.80 6.32 19.38
CA VAL A 8 -24.27 7.62 19.88
C VAL A 8 -25.78 7.51 20.12
N LEU A 9 -26.17 7.14 21.33
CA LEU A 9 -27.56 7.10 21.79
C LEU A 9 -27.55 7.83 23.13
N LEU A 10 -27.59 9.16 23.16
CA LEU A 10 -28.82 9.87 23.54
C LEU A 10 -28.88 11.33 23.06
N PHE A 11 -27.87 11.83 22.32
CA PHE A 11 -27.92 13.14 21.64
C PHE A 11 -28.31 13.06 20.15
N ALA A 12 -28.50 11.85 19.63
CA ALA A 12 -28.70 11.60 18.20
C ALA A 12 -30.08 12.01 17.65
N GLY A 13 -31.12 12.08 18.48
CA GLY A 13 -32.48 12.40 18.00
C GLY A 13 -32.62 13.83 17.44
N LEU A 14 -32.01 14.81 18.10
CA LEU A 14 -32.12 16.22 17.70
C LEU A 14 -31.17 16.57 16.54
N ILE A 15 -29.97 15.99 16.52
CA ILE A 15 -28.96 16.23 15.47
C ILE A 15 -29.32 15.51 14.16
N ILE A 16 -29.94 14.32 14.23
CA ILE A 16 -30.44 13.62 13.04
C ILE A 16 -31.62 14.40 12.43
N SER A 17 -32.55 14.92 13.23
CA SER A 17 -33.63 15.76 12.67
C SER A 17 -33.09 17.03 12.01
N ILE A 18 -32.12 17.74 12.61
CA ILE A 18 -31.55 18.96 12.03
C ILE A 18 -30.74 18.69 10.75
N SER A 19 -30.01 17.57 10.68
CA SER A 19 -29.24 17.19 9.49
C SER A 19 -30.10 16.65 8.35
N VAL A 20 -31.21 15.98 8.66
CA VAL A 20 -32.19 15.54 7.66
C VAL A 20 -32.96 16.72 7.08
N THR A 21 -33.42 17.67 7.90
CA THR A 21 -34.10 18.88 7.40
C THR A 21 -33.17 19.75 6.56
N ALA A 22 -31.90 19.93 6.98
CA ALA A 22 -30.92 20.68 6.19
C ALA A 22 -30.59 19.99 4.85
N ALA A 23 -30.59 18.65 4.81
CA ALA A 23 -30.38 17.89 3.59
C ALA A 23 -31.59 17.95 2.63
N GLU A 24 -32.82 17.96 3.17
CA GLU A 24 -34.05 18.13 2.39
C GLU A 24 -34.16 19.55 1.81
N ASP A 25 -33.83 20.57 2.60
CA ASP A 25 -33.76 21.97 2.16
C ASP A 25 -32.66 22.16 1.09
N SER A 26 -31.49 21.53 1.27
CA SER A 26 -30.41 21.58 0.28
C SER A 26 -30.80 20.90 -1.03
N ARG A 27 -31.53 19.78 -0.98
CA ARG A 27 -32.00 19.05 -2.16
C ARG A 27 -33.01 19.86 -2.96
N THR A 28 -34.01 20.45 -2.30
CA THR A 28 -35.04 21.27 -2.96
C THR A 28 -34.43 22.51 -3.61
N LEU A 29 -33.50 23.18 -2.93
CA LEU A 29 -32.76 24.32 -3.50
C LEU A 29 -31.91 23.94 -4.71
N ALA A 30 -31.19 22.81 -4.65
CA ALA A 30 -30.38 22.33 -5.76
C ALA A 30 -31.26 21.92 -6.96
N GLU A 31 -32.41 21.30 -6.70
CA GLU A 31 -33.38 20.92 -7.72
C GLU A 31 -33.98 22.16 -8.41
N ASP A 32 -34.41 23.17 -7.64
CA ASP A 32 -34.96 24.41 -8.17
C ASP A 32 -33.93 25.21 -8.99
N ALA A 33 -32.68 25.24 -8.53
CA ALA A 33 -31.58 25.87 -9.27
C ALA A 33 -31.31 25.14 -10.60
N PHE A 34 -31.27 23.81 -10.57
CA PHE A 34 -31.10 22.98 -11.77
C PHE A 34 -32.26 23.14 -12.75
N ARG A 35 -33.51 23.17 -12.27
CA ARG A 35 -34.70 23.41 -13.12
C ARG A 35 -34.64 24.76 -13.85
N LYS A 36 -34.10 25.80 -13.21
CA LYS A 36 -33.93 27.12 -13.83
C LYS A 36 -32.82 27.14 -14.89
N LYS A 37 -31.78 26.33 -14.75
CA LYS A 37 -30.61 26.28 -15.66
C LYS A 37 -30.10 24.83 -15.85
N PRO A 38 -30.81 23.98 -16.60
CA PRO A 38 -30.48 22.56 -16.70
C PRO A 38 -29.21 22.28 -17.52
N ALA A 39 -28.76 23.25 -18.32
CA ALA A 39 -27.54 23.14 -19.12
C ALA A 39 -26.25 23.44 -18.32
N ASP A 40 -26.36 23.99 -17.10
CA ASP A 40 -25.20 24.33 -16.28
C ASP A 40 -24.63 23.05 -15.62
N PRO A 41 -23.40 22.64 -15.97
CA PRO A 41 -22.81 21.41 -15.46
C PRO A 41 -22.54 21.46 -13.95
N ALA A 42 -22.28 22.64 -13.37
CA ALA A 42 -22.03 22.77 -11.95
C ALA A 42 -23.32 22.56 -11.14
N LEU A 43 -24.43 23.14 -11.60
CA LEU A 43 -25.74 22.93 -10.98
C LEU A 43 -26.22 21.49 -11.14
N LYS A 44 -25.97 20.89 -12.30
CA LYS A 44 -26.25 19.46 -12.53
C LYS A 44 -25.44 18.57 -11.59
N MET A 45 -24.18 18.89 -11.35
CA MET A 45 -23.30 18.17 -10.42
C MET A 45 -23.78 18.29 -8.97
N ALA A 46 -24.18 19.50 -8.55
CA ALA A 46 -24.72 19.75 -7.22
C ALA A 46 -26.05 19.01 -6.98
N PHE A 47 -26.97 19.05 -7.96
CA PHE A 47 -28.22 18.31 -7.89
C PHE A 47 -27.98 16.80 -7.81
N ALA A 48 -27.07 16.26 -8.63
CA ALA A 48 -26.71 14.84 -8.58
C ALA A 48 -26.20 14.39 -7.20
N GLY A 49 -25.51 15.26 -6.46
CA GLY A 49 -25.04 14.98 -5.10
C GLY A 49 -26.13 14.85 -4.03
N THR A 50 -27.33 15.37 -4.30
CA THR A 50 -28.50 15.31 -3.38
C THR A 50 -29.59 14.34 -3.86
N ALA A 51 -29.46 13.84 -5.09
CA ALA A 51 -30.41 12.92 -5.70
C ALA A 51 -30.25 11.49 -5.17
N SER A 52 -31.22 10.63 -5.47
CA SER A 52 -31.11 9.19 -5.19
C SER A 52 -29.93 8.57 -5.94
N CYS A 53 -29.33 7.49 -5.43
CA CYS A 53 -28.16 6.85 -6.05
C CYS A 53 -28.36 6.49 -7.52
N SER A 54 -29.55 6.02 -7.90
CA SER A 54 -29.89 5.71 -9.30
C SER A 54 -29.92 6.95 -10.19
N THR A 55 -30.53 8.03 -9.71
CA THR A 55 -30.59 9.30 -10.44
C THR A 55 -29.20 9.94 -10.53
N ALA A 56 -28.45 9.93 -9.43
CA ALA A 56 -27.10 10.46 -9.35
C ALA A 56 -26.16 9.75 -10.35
N ALA A 57 -26.22 8.42 -10.44
CA ALA A 57 -25.41 7.66 -11.39
C ALA A 57 -25.67 8.05 -12.85
N ILE A 58 -26.94 8.27 -13.22
CA ILE A 58 -27.30 8.73 -14.58
C ILE A 58 -26.73 10.12 -14.84
N LEU A 59 -26.95 11.06 -13.91
CA LEU A 59 -26.49 12.44 -14.05
C LEU A 59 -24.97 12.56 -14.09
N TYR A 60 -24.25 11.80 -13.26
CA TYR A 60 -22.79 11.77 -13.30
C TYR A 60 -22.27 11.17 -14.60
N LYS A 61 -22.91 10.14 -15.15
CA LYS A 61 -22.53 9.59 -16.45
C LYS A 61 -22.69 10.61 -17.57
N GLU A 62 -23.81 11.33 -17.60
CA GLU A 62 -24.03 12.40 -18.57
C GLU A 62 -22.99 13.53 -18.45
N LEU A 63 -22.60 13.89 -17.23
CA LEU A 63 -21.55 14.88 -16.98
C LEU A 63 -20.16 14.36 -17.39
N ALA A 64 -19.86 13.10 -17.15
CA ALA A 64 -18.56 12.50 -17.45
C ALA A 64 -18.32 12.35 -18.96
N ASP A 65 -19.36 11.94 -19.69
CA ASP A 65 -19.34 11.72 -21.15
C ASP A 65 -19.50 13.03 -21.96
N GLY A 66 -19.93 14.11 -21.33
CA GLY A 66 -20.19 15.39 -21.98
C GLY A 66 -18.92 16.12 -22.42
N LYS A 67 -18.58 16.02 -23.70
CA LYS A 67 -17.37 16.62 -24.32
C LYS A 67 -17.27 18.15 -24.23
N GLY A 68 -18.36 18.84 -23.91
CA GLY A 68 -18.40 20.30 -23.76
C GLY A 68 -18.26 20.79 -22.32
N PHE A 69 -18.11 19.89 -21.35
CA PHE A 69 -17.97 20.25 -19.95
C PHE A 69 -16.52 20.43 -19.53
N PRO A 70 -16.23 21.29 -18.54
CA PRO A 70 -14.88 21.45 -18.00
C PRO A 70 -14.29 20.12 -17.52
N ASP A 71 -13.01 19.89 -17.79
CA ASP A 71 -12.32 18.65 -17.41
C ASP A 71 -12.37 18.40 -15.90
N SER A 72 -12.37 19.45 -15.07
CA SER A 72 -12.53 19.33 -13.62
C SER A 72 -13.89 18.74 -13.22
N ILE A 73 -14.97 19.12 -13.91
CA ILE A 73 -16.31 18.57 -13.65
C ILE A 73 -16.39 17.13 -14.16
N ARG A 74 -15.83 16.85 -15.35
CA ARG A 74 -15.80 15.51 -15.93
C ARG A 74 -15.01 14.54 -15.04
N ALA A 75 -13.84 14.96 -14.55
CA ALA A 75 -13.01 14.19 -13.63
C ALA A 75 -13.74 13.89 -12.32
N GLU A 76 -14.41 14.89 -11.74
CA GLU A 76 -15.16 14.74 -10.50
C GLU A 76 -16.40 13.84 -10.70
N ALA A 77 -17.10 13.94 -11.84
CA ALA A 77 -18.21 13.05 -12.18
C ALA A 77 -17.74 11.59 -12.32
N TRP A 78 -16.62 11.35 -13.00
CA TRP A 78 -15.97 10.03 -13.05
C TRP A 78 -15.59 9.53 -11.66
N ARG A 79 -15.06 10.39 -10.79
CA ARG A 79 -14.76 10.02 -9.39
C ARG A 79 -16.02 9.58 -8.67
N ARG A 80 -17.12 10.33 -8.75
CA ARG A 80 -18.38 9.97 -8.07
C ARG A 80 -18.98 8.67 -8.58
N LEU A 81 -18.89 8.38 -9.89
CA LEU A 81 -19.26 7.06 -10.44
C LEU A 81 -18.38 5.94 -9.88
N GLY A 82 -17.09 6.20 -9.73
CA GLY A 82 -16.14 5.31 -9.07
C GLY A 82 -16.55 5.03 -7.63
N ASP A 83 -16.85 6.07 -6.86
CA ASP A 83 -17.26 5.96 -5.45
C ASP A 83 -18.55 5.12 -5.30
N LEU A 84 -19.56 5.37 -6.15
CA LEU A 84 -20.80 4.60 -6.18
C LEU A 84 -20.56 3.12 -6.50
N SER A 85 -19.70 2.85 -7.49
CA SER A 85 -19.35 1.48 -7.88
C SER A 85 -18.54 0.77 -6.79
N TYR A 86 -17.60 1.48 -6.16
CA TYR A 86 -16.78 0.96 -5.07
C TYR A 86 -17.63 0.61 -3.84
N ALA A 87 -18.56 1.50 -3.47
CA ALA A 87 -19.52 1.25 -2.39
C ALA A 87 -20.42 0.04 -2.67
N SER A 88 -20.77 -0.16 -3.94
CA SER A 88 -21.54 -1.33 -4.41
C SER A 88 -20.68 -2.59 -4.57
N LYS A 89 -19.38 -2.52 -4.26
CA LYS A 89 -18.37 -3.59 -4.42
C LYS A 89 -18.15 -4.04 -5.86
N GLU A 90 -18.56 -3.22 -6.82
CA GLU A 90 -18.28 -3.40 -8.25
C GLU A 90 -16.87 -2.85 -8.57
N TYR A 91 -15.84 -3.44 -7.97
CA TYR A 91 -14.49 -2.87 -7.98
C TYR A 91 -13.91 -2.70 -9.38
N SER A 92 -14.19 -3.59 -10.33
CA SER A 92 -13.75 -3.45 -11.72
C SER A 92 -14.32 -2.20 -12.40
N ARG A 93 -15.59 -1.87 -12.14
CA ARG A 93 -16.22 -0.64 -12.66
C ARG A 93 -15.71 0.61 -11.95
N ALA A 94 -15.41 0.50 -10.66
CA ALA A 94 -14.76 1.56 -9.90
C ALA A 94 -13.37 1.89 -10.47
N VAL A 95 -12.56 0.86 -10.76
CA VAL A 95 -11.23 0.99 -11.40
C VAL A 95 -11.33 1.76 -12.71
N GLU A 96 -12.27 1.39 -13.60
CA GLU A 96 -12.45 2.07 -14.87
C GLU A 96 -12.83 3.56 -14.68
N SER A 97 -13.76 3.82 -13.76
CA SER A 97 -14.23 5.18 -13.47
C SER A 97 -13.10 6.05 -12.92
N TYR A 98 -12.32 5.58 -11.94
CA TYR A 98 -11.19 6.32 -11.40
C TYR A 98 -10.05 6.49 -12.40
N ARG A 99 -9.80 5.48 -13.24
CA ARG A 99 -8.84 5.59 -14.34
C ARG A 99 -9.24 6.69 -15.31
N ASN A 100 -10.52 6.83 -15.64
CA ASN A 100 -11.00 7.92 -16.48
C ASN A 100 -10.89 9.26 -15.76
N ALA A 101 -11.24 9.36 -14.47
CA ALA A 101 -11.03 10.58 -13.68
C ALA A 101 -9.56 11.05 -13.73
N ALA A 102 -8.60 10.13 -13.58
CA ALA A 102 -7.17 10.42 -13.64
C ALA A 102 -6.65 10.77 -15.05
N LYS A 103 -7.41 10.49 -16.12
CA LYS A 103 -7.09 10.96 -17.49
C LYS A 103 -7.55 12.40 -17.70
N GLU A 104 -8.72 12.74 -17.16
CA GLU A 104 -9.30 14.08 -17.29
C GLU A 104 -8.56 15.11 -16.43
N SER A 105 -8.00 14.70 -15.29
CA SER A 105 -7.28 15.59 -14.39
C SER A 105 -6.02 14.96 -13.82
N SER A 106 -4.97 15.76 -13.70
CA SER A 106 -3.68 15.38 -13.12
C SER A 106 -3.68 15.30 -11.58
N ASN A 107 -4.83 15.49 -10.93
CA ASN A 107 -4.94 15.44 -9.48
C ASN A 107 -4.55 14.04 -8.94
N PRO A 108 -3.55 13.95 -8.03
CA PRO A 108 -3.05 12.69 -7.50
C PRO A 108 -4.10 11.86 -6.76
N VAL A 109 -5.13 12.50 -6.20
CA VAL A 109 -6.22 11.82 -5.48
C VAL A 109 -6.90 10.78 -6.37
N TYR A 110 -7.11 11.06 -7.66
CA TYR A 110 -7.77 10.10 -8.57
C TYR A 110 -6.93 8.85 -8.81
N ARG A 111 -5.60 9.00 -8.92
CA ARG A 111 -4.69 7.85 -9.05
C ARG A 111 -4.64 7.03 -7.77
N HIS A 112 -4.72 7.69 -6.61
CA HIS A 112 -4.79 7.01 -5.33
C HIS A 112 -6.08 6.18 -5.20
N LEU A 113 -7.23 6.76 -5.54
CA LEU A 113 -8.52 6.05 -5.55
C LEU A 113 -8.54 4.88 -6.55
N TRP A 114 -7.91 5.07 -7.72
CA TRP A 114 -7.70 3.97 -8.66
C TRP A 114 -6.87 2.85 -8.04
N ALA A 115 -5.76 3.17 -7.35
CA ALA A 115 -4.95 2.15 -6.68
C ALA A 115 -5.73 1.38 -5.60
N LEU A 116 -6.55 2.08 -4.81
CA LEU A 116 -7.44 1.44 -3.82
C LEU A 116 -8.45 0.51 -4.47
N ALA A 117 -9.10 0.94 -5.56
CA ALA A 117 -10.03 0.10 -6.31
C ALA A 117 -9.36 -1.12 -6.93
N SER A 118 -8.15 -0.96 -7.48
CA SER A 118 -7.35 -2.06 -8.02
C SER A 118 -7.02 -3.07 -6.92
N MET A 119 -6.55 -2.60 -5.76
CA MET A 119 -6.28 -3.46 -4.60
C MET A 119 -7.53 -4.21 -4.13
N ALA A 120 -8.69 -3.53 -4.05
CA ALA A 120 -9.95 -4.13 -3.66
C ALA A 120 -10.47 -5.15 -4.67
N SER A 121 -10.18 -4.96 -5.97
CA SER A 121 -10.47 -5.93 -7.03
C SER A 121 -9.55 -7.16 -7.01
N GLY A 122 -8.47 -7.11 -6.23
CA GLY A 122 -7.45 -8.17 -6.14
C GLY A 122 -6.22 -7.94 -7.00
N ASP A 123 -6.21 -6.92 -7.86
CA ASP A 123 -5.04 -6.53 -8.66
C ASP A 123 -4.05 -5.70 -7.83
N THR A 124 -3.26 -6.41 -7.02
CA THR A 124 -2.26 -5.82 -6.14
C THR A 124 -1.07 -5.24 -6.90
N ASP A 125 -0.78 -5.74 -8.09
CA ASP A 125 0.38 -5.30 -8.87
C ASP A 125 0.10 -3.96 -9.54
N ALA A 126 -1.10 -3.76 -10.09
CA ALA A 126 -1.54 -2.46 -10.57
C ALA A 126 -1.58 -1.42 -9.44
N ALA A 127 -2.11 -1.79 -8.28
CA ALA A 127 -2.13 -0.91 -7.10
C ALA A 127 -0.71 -0.51 -6.68
N GLN A 128 0.22 -1.48 -6.61
CA GLN A 128 1.61 -1.24 -6.26
C GLN A 128 2.29 -0.29 -7.26
N SER A 129 2.07 -0.49 -8.56
CA SER A 129 2.63 0.40 -9.59
C SER A 129 2.10 1.83 -9.46
N LEU A 130 0.80 2.00 -9.20
CA LEU A 130 0.18 3.32 -9.07
C LEU A 130 0.71 4.08 -7.84
N TRP A 131 0.84 3.41 -6.69
CA TRP A 131 1.44 4.03 -5.52
C TRP A 131 2.94 4.29 -5.70
N HIS A 132 3.65 3.41 -6.39
CA HIS A 132 5.05 3.68 -6.71
C HIS A 132 5.20 4.96 -7.53
N THR A 133 4.40 5.15 -8.58
CA THR A 133 4.36 6.39 -9.36
C THR A 133 3.98 7.60 -8.49
N LEU A 134 2.94 7.48 -7.66
CA LEU A 134 2.54 8.55 -6.74
C LEU A 134 3.66 8.97 -5.79
N SER A 135 4.48 8.01 -5.34
CA SER A 135 5.59 8.28 -4.43
C SER A 135 6.77 9.03 -5.07
N LEU A 136 6.88 9.00 -6.40
CA LEU A 136 7.96 9.64 -7.15
C LEU A 136 7.55 10.99 -7.74
N GLU A 137 6.30 11.11 -8.19
CA GLU A 137 5.86 12.26 -8.99
C GLU A 137 5.27 13.41 -8.15
N TYR A 138 4.85 13.15 -6.91
CA TYR A 138 4.11 14.11 -6.11
C TYR A 138 4.81 14.43 -4.79
N GLY A 139 4.54 15.63 -4.26
CA GLY A 139 5.15 16.14 -3.03
C GLY A 139 4.90 15.28 -1.79
N ASP A 140 5.43 15.75 -0.66
CA ASP A 140 5.66 14.93 0.53
C ASP A 140 4.41 14.21 1.04
N GLU A 141 3.25 14.87 1.11
CA GLU A 141 2.03 14.24 1.66
C GLU A 141 1.55 13.03 0.83
N HIS A 142 1.47 13.17 -0.49
CA HIS A 142 1.05 12.06 -1.36
C HIS A 142 2.09 10.96 -1.44
N SER A 143 3.38 11.32 -1.34
CA SER A 143 4.45 10.34 -1.25
C SER A 143 4.38 9.55 0.05
N GLN A 144 4.16 10.20 1.19
CA GLN A 144 3.96 9.56 2.49
C GLN A 144 2.75 8.62 2.47
N MET A 145 1.62 9.08 1.92
CA MET A 145 0.42 8.26 1.71
C MET A 145 0.74 7.02 0.87
N ALA A 146 1.39 7.20 -0.29
CA ALA A 146 1.73 6.10 -1.17
C ALA A 146 2.64 5.07 -0.50
N GLN A 147 3.67 5.53 0.23
CA GLN A 147 4.58 4.66 0.97
C GLN A 147 3.86 3.90 2.10
N TYR A 148 2.91 4.53 2.79
CA TYR A 148 2.06 3.86 3.77
C TYR A 148 1.29 2.70 3.14
N TYR A 149 0.58 2.93 2.04
CA TYR A 149 -0.19 1.88 1.36
C TYR A 149 0.69 0.79 0.74
N MET A 150 1.87 1.14 0.23
CA MET A 150 2.87 0.15 -0.17
C MET A 150 3.31 -0.72 1.01
N GLY A 151 3.51 -0.13 2.19
CA GLY A 151 3.81 -0.86 3.42
C GLY A 151 2.71 -1.84 3.82
N LEU A 152 1.44 -1.41 3.75
CA LEU A 152 0.28 -2.28 3.99
C LEU A 152 0.21 -3.45 3.00
N LEU A 153 0.51 -3.20 1.72
CA LEU A 153 0.54 -4.24 0.69
C LEU A 153 1.59 -5.31 1.02
N GLN A 154 2.78 -4.89 1.48
CA GLN A 154 3.84 -5.82 1.87
C GLN A 154 3.51 -6.56 3.17
N LEU A 155 2.86 -5.89 4.14
CA LEU A 155 2.33 -6.56 5.34
C LEU A 155 1.37 -7.68 4.96
N LYS A 156 0.45 -7.44 4.02
CA LYS A 156 -0.49 -8.44 3.53
C LYS A 156 0.21 -9.62 2.85
N LYS A 157 1.35 -9.37 2.20
CA LYS A 157 2.22 -10.41 1.59
C LYS A 157 3.07 -11.16 2.64
N GLY A 158 3.12 -10.70 3.89
CA GLY A 158 3.97 -11.24 4.95
C GLY A 158 5.43 -10.79 4.88
N ASP A 159 5.76 -9.84 4.00
CA ASP A 159 7.11 -9.29 3.86
C ASP A 159 7.30 -8.12 4.83
N TYR A 160 7.52 -8.46 6.10
CA TYR A 160 7.63 -7.49 7.19
C TYR A 160 8.82 -6.54 7.03
N LEU A 161 9.91 -7.00 6.41
CA LEU A 161 11.10 -6.17 6.21
C LEU A 161 10.85 -5.09 5.15
N ASN A 162 10.28 -5.46 4.00
CA ASN A 162 9.94 -4.48 2.97
C ASN A 162 8.80 -3.56 3.43
N ALA A 163 7.82 -4.09 4.16
CA ALA A 163 6.79 -3.27 4.80
C ALA A 163 7.40 -2.20 5.73
N TYR A 164 8.29 -2.63 6.62
CA TYR A 164 8.99 -1.73 7.54
C TYR A 164 9.77 -0.63 6.80
N ASN A 165 10.51 -0.99 5.75
CA ASN A 165 11.25 -0.04 4.93
C ASN A 165 10.34 0.96 4.22
N SER A 166 9.18 0.53 3.72
CA SER A 166 8.16 1.42 3.15
C SER A 166 7.64 2.40 4.20
N PHE A 167 7.29 1.93 5.40
CA PHE A 167 6.86 2.85 6.46
C PHE A 167 7.96 3.81 6.91
N LEU A 168 9.23 3.41 6.92
CA LEU A 168 10.34 4.31 7.24
C LEU A 168 10.44 5.49 6.27
N LYS A 169 10.12 5.27 4.99
CA LYS A 169 10.15 6.33 3.96
C LYS A 169 9.10 7.42 4.16
N THR A 170 8.11 7.23 5.05
CA THR A 170 7.14 8.30 5.36
C THR A 170 7.73 9.40 6.25
N GLY A 171 8.96 9.25 6.75
CA GLY A 171 9.62 10.26 7.56
C GLY A 171 9.15 10.31 9.02
N SER A 172 9.28 11.50 9.61
CA SER A 172 8.91 11.81 11.00
C SER A 172 7.40 11.84 11.19
N THR A 173 6.96 11.46 12.39
CA THR A 173 5.54 11.44 12.73
C THR A 173 5.03 12.86 12.99
N ASP A 174 3.95 13.23 12.32
CA ASP A 174 3.26 14.51 12.44
C ASP A 174 1.75 14.26 12.62
N PRO A 175 1.13 14.72 13.71
CA PRO A 175 -0.32 14.62 13.92
C PRO A 175 -1.18 15.25 12.82
N GLU A 176 -0.67 16.27 12.12
CA GLU A 176 -1.38 16.93 11.01
C GLU A 176 -1.39 16.07 9.75
N HIS A 177 -0.50 15.07 9.66
CA HIS A 177 -0.33 14.17 8.53
C HIS A 177 -0.68 12.73 8.94
N PRO A 178 -1.95 12.31 8.82
CA PRO A 178 -2.45 11.05 9.36
C PRO A 178 -1.69 9.81 8.89
N TRP A 179 -1.15 9.83 7.67
CA TRP A 179 -0.38 8.73 7.09
C TRP A 179 0.94 8.47 7.82
N THR A 180 1.56 9.50 8.41
CA THR A 180 2.79 9.33 9.18
C THR A 180 2.51 8.64 10.52
N VAL A 181 1.39 8.98 11.17
CA VAL A 181 0.90 8.33 12.38
C VAL A 181 0.51 6.89 12.11
N ALA A 182 -0.22 6.65 11.02
CA ALA A 182 -0.59 5.30 10.59
C ALA A 182 0.65 4.45 10.24
N SER A 183 1.65 5.06 9.62
CA SER A 183 2.94 4.42 9.33
C SER A 183 3.73 4.11 10.59
N LEU A 184 3.64 4.92 11.65
CA LEU A 184 4.25 4.61 12.94
C LEU A 184 3.65 3.33 13.56
N ALA A 185 2.34 3.14 13.45
CA ALA A 185 1.70 1.89 13.87
C ALA A 185 2.14 0.70 12.99
N GLY A 186 2.27 0.91 11.68
CA GLY A 186 2.84 -0.09 10.77
C GLY A 186 4.30 -0.46 11.12
N LYS A 187 5.13 0.52 11.47
CA LYS A 187 6.52 0.31 11.97
C LYS A 187 6.53 -0.53 13.23
N LEU A 188 5.64 -0.26 14.18
CA LEU A 188 5.50 -1.01 15.41
C LEU A 188 5.12 -2.49 15.13
N GLU A 189 4.11 -2.74 14.30
CA GLU A 189 3.71 -4.12 13.95
C GLU A 189 4.87 -4.86 13.28
N CYS A 190 5.54 -4.24 12.31
CA CYS A 190 6.70 -4.87 11.67
C CYS A 190 7.84 -5.13 12.66
N ALA A 191 8.13 -4.18 13.57
CA ALA A 191 9.17 -4.34 14.59
C ALA A 191 8.87 -5.50 15.55
N VAL A 192 7.60 -5.72 15.91
CA VAL A 192 7.18 -6.89 16.70
C VAL A 192 7.43 -8.19 15.93
N ARG A 193 7.06 -8.22 14.65
CA ARG A 193 7.22 -9.41 13.78
C ARG A 193 8.68 -9.74 13.46
N LEU A 194 9.54 -8.73 13.43
CA LEU A 194 10.98 -8.83 13.18
C LEU A 194 11.80 -8.94 14.48
N GLU A 195 11.14 -9.07 15.64
CA GLU A 195 11.79 -9.23 16.96
C GLU A 195 12.73 -8.07 17.34
N MET A 196 12.44 -6.85 16.89
CA MET A 196 13.25 -5.65 17.15
C MET A 196 12.85 -5.00 18.48
N THR A 197 13.19 -5.61 19.61
CA THR A 197 12.76 -5.21 20.97
C THR A 197 12.93 -3.71 21.27
N ASP A 198 14.08 -3.14 20.93
CA ASP A 198 14.39 -1.72 21.19
C ASP A 198 13.46 -0.79 20.40
N LYS A 199 13.16 -1.16 19.15
CA LYS A 199 12.27 -0.40 18.28
C LYS A 199 10.81 -0.54 18.71
N VAL A 200 10.40 -1.71 19.19
CA VAL A 200 9.06 -1.93 19.73
C VAL A 200 8.79 -0.99 20.90
N LYS A 201 9.72 -0.90 21.86
CA LYS A 201 9.58 0.02 23.00
C LYS A 201 9.47 1.47 22.54
N LEU A 202 10.41 1.91 21.69
CA LEU A 202 10.45 3.27 21.14
C LEU A 202 9.15 3.65 20.42
N TYR A 203 8.68 2.82 19.49
CA TYR A 203 7.49 3.13 18.70
C TYR A 203 6.22 3.07 19.53
N ARG A 204 6.17 2.22 20.57
CA ARG A 204 5.05 2.18 21.51
C ARG A 204 4.92 3.49 22.27
N GLU A 205 6.04 4.00 22.81
CA GLU A 205 6.08 5.28 23.53
C GLU A 205 5.69 6.46 22.63
N GLN A 206 6.16 6.47 21.37
CA GLN A 206 5.81 7.51 20.39
C GLN A 206 4.34 7.47 19.96
N LEU A 207 3.74 6.28 19.88
CA LEU A 207 2.36 6.10 19.39
C LEU A 207 1.32 6.41 20.46
N GLU A 208 1.66 6.25 21.74
CA GLU A 208 0.75 6.44 22.88
C GLU A 208 0.00 7.78 22.87
N PRO A 209 0.66 8.96 22.74
CA PRO A 209 -0.04 10.24 22.67
C PRO A 209 -0.83 10.44 21.36
N LEU A 210 -0.54 9.65 20.33
CA LEU A 210 -1.10 9.79 18.99
C LEU A 210 -2.25 8.83 18.71
N ARG A 211 -2.66 8.00 19.68
CA ARG A 211 -3.73 7.01 19.52
C ARG A 211 -5.06 7.57 18.99
N GLN A 212 -5.39 8.81 19.33
CA GLN A 212 -6.60 9.46 18.85
C GLN A 212 -6.54 9.84 17.35
N HIS A 213 -5.33 10.00 16.80
CA HIS A 213 -5.07 10.36 15.40
C HIS A 213 -4.83 9.14 14.50
N LEU A 214 -4.96 7.93 15.05
CA LEU A 214 -4.70 6.71 14.28
C LEU A 214 -5.80 6.46 13.26
N LEU A 215 -5.43 6.45 11.98
CA LEU A 215 -6.28 5.95 10.90
C LEU A 215 -6.48 4.44 11.03
N GLU A 216 -7.63 3.96 10.52
CA GLU A 216 -7.79 2.56 10.11
C GLU A 216 -7.44 1.52 11.19
N LYS A 217 -7.88 1.76 12.43
CA LYS A 217 -7.67 0.88 13.60
C LYS A 217 -7.98 -0.60 13.31
N ASP A 218 -8.94 -0.86 12.43
CA ASP A 218 -9.38 -2.21 12.06
C ASP A 218 -8.48 -2.89 11.00
N LEU A 219 -7.89 -2.13 10.05
CA LEU A 219 -7.04 -2.68 8.99
C LEU A 219 -5.70 -3.21 9.51
N LEU A 220 -5.16 -2.56 10.54
CA LEU A 220 -3.92 -2.98 11.19
C LEU A 220 -4.13 -4.12 12.21
N GLN A 221 -5.34 -4.68 12.32
CA GLN A 221 -5.73 -5.63 13.38
C GLN A 221 -5.44 -5.12 14.80
N LEU A 222 -5.29 -3.80 14.97
CA LEU A 222 -5.11 -3.13 16.26
C LEU A 222 -6.40 -3.16 17.10
N SER A 223 -7.52 -3.58 16.51
CA SER A 223 -8.81 -3.81 17.15
C SER A 223 -8.80 -4.96 18.18
N THR A 224 -7.71 -5.69 18.31
CA THR A 224 -7.39 -6.38 19.58
C THR A 224 -6.32 -5.62 20.35
N GLY A 225 -6.74 -4.48 20.91
CA GLY A 225 -6.00 -3.70 21.91
C GLY A 225 -5.59 -4.49 23.17
N ALA A 226 -5.81 -5.80 23.20
CA ALA A 226 -5.35 -6.72 24.23
C ALA A 226 -4.01 -7.41 23.94
N ARG A 227 -3.52 -7.48 22.69
CA ARG A 227 -2.27 -8.23 22.39
C ARG A 227 -1.01 -7.37 22.30
N ILE A 228 -1.10 -6.17 21.73
CA ILE A 228 0.08 -5.30 21.55
C ILE A 228 0.50 -4.61 22.86
N PHE A 229 -0.42 -4.50 23.83
CA PHE A 229 -0.17 -3.81 25.11
C PHE A 229 -0.23 -4.73 26.35
N LYS A 230 -0.48 -6.04 26.20
CA LYS A 230 -0.29 -7.06 27.26
C LYS A 230 0.88 -8.00 26.97
N ALA A 231 1.96 -7.48 26.42
CA ALA A 231 3.22 -8.20 26.40
C ALA A 231 3.98 -7.93 27.70
N ASP A 232 3.38 -8.35 28.83
CA ASP A 232 4.06 -8.61 30.09
C ASP A 232 3.30 -9.75 30.78
N THR A 233 4.02 -10.84 31.03
CA THR A 233 3.65 -12.07 31.75
C THR A 233 2.76 -13.11 31.03
N ALA A 234 3.40 -14.05 30.31
CA ALA A 234 3.05 -15.48 30.35
C ALA A 234 4.21 -16.35 29.82
N ALA A 235 4.55 -17.38 30.59
CA ALA A 235 5.67 -18.32 30.46
C ALA A 235 5.54 -19.29 29.26
N PRO A 236 6.60 -20.08 28.93
CA PRO A 236 6.75 -20.79 27.66
C PRO A 236 5.98 -22.12 27.65
N ALA A 237 5.30 -22.41 26.54
CA ALA A 237 4.60 -23.67 26.31
C ALA A 237 5.41 -24.62 25.42
N GLU A 238 6.01 -25.60 26.09
CA GLU A 238 6.22 -27.01 25.72
C GLU A 238 6.24 -27.43 24.23
N GLU A 239 7.48 -27.69 23.81
CA GLU A 239 7.99 -28.88 23.12
C GLU A 239 7.00 -30.06 22.88
N LYS A 240 6.81 -30.41 21.61
CA LYS A 240 6.46 -31.79 21.21
C LYS A 240 7.41 -32.25 20.11
N SER A 241 8.28 -33.16 20.51
CA SER A 241 9.28 -33.85 19.72
C SER A 241 8.70 -35.04 18.96
N LEU A 242 9.39 -35.42 17.88
CA LEU A 242 9.79 -36.78 17.43
C LEU A 242 9.93 -36.82 15.89
N PRO A 243 10.74 -37.72 15.30
CA PRO A 243 12.09 -38.16 15.69
C PRO A 243 13.12 -38.02 14.54
N SER A 244 14.40 -38.00 14.92
CA SER A 244 15.56 -37.88 14.03
C SER A 244 16.04 -39.21 13.42
N ALA A 245 16.76 -39.06 12.30
CA ALA A 245 17.94 -39.82 11.81
C ALA A 245 17.76 -40.60 10.48
N PRO A 246 18.84 -40.82 9.67
CA PRO A 246 20.25 -40.60 9.98
C PRO A 246 21.08 -39.77 8.97
N ASP A 247 22.04 -39.07 9.56
CA ASP A 247 23.46 -38.89 9.21
C ASP A 247 23.94 -39.07 7.74
N SER A 248 24.55 -38.02 7.22
CA SER A 248 25.66 -38.12 6.27
C SER A 248 26.60 -36.93 6.44
N SER A 249 27.66 -37.16 7.18
CA SER A 249 28.93 -36.43 7.22
C SER A 249 29.30 -35.64 5.96
N LYS A 250 29.68 -34.36 6.13
CA LYS A 250 30.86 -33.74 5.49
C LYS A 250 31.18 -32.38 6.13
N THR A 251 32.43 -32.24 6.52
CA THR A 251 33.26 -31.08 6.91
C THR A 251 32.67 -29.67 6.67
N PRO A 252 32.78 -28.72 7.63
CA PRO A 252 32.28 -27.36 7.45
C PRO A 252 32.98 -26.67 6.27
N PRO A 253 32.27 -26.21 5.22
CA PRO A 253 32.87 -25.40 4.18
C PRO A 253 33.10 -23.99 4.74
N ALA A 254 34.28 -23.43 4.49
CA ALA A 254 34.59 -22.03 4.79
C ALA A 254 33.46 -21.11 4.29
N GLU A 255 32.98 -20.23 5.17
CA GLU A 255 31.94 -19.22 4.91
C GLU A 255 32.33 -18.39 3.69
N ALA A 256 31.78 -18.72 2.52
CA ALA A 256 32.05 -18.01 1.29
C ALA A 256 30.97 -16.95 1.05
N PHE A 257 31.36 -15.77 0.59
CA PHE A 257 30.49 -14.65 0.25
C PHE A 257 30.28 -14.57 -1.27
N THR A 258 29.18 -13.98 -1.71
CA THR A 258 28.85 -13.76 -3.13
C THR A 258 28.06 -12.47 -3.28
N LEU A 259 28.08 -11.87 -4.48
CA LEU A 259 27.37 -10.63 -4.77
C LEU A 259 26.04 -10.91 -5.44
N GLN A 260 24.93 -10.62 -4.78
CA GLN A 260 23.61 -10.70 -5.37
C GLN A 260 23.25 -9.39 -6.07
N ILE A 261 23.03 -9.46 -7.39
CA ILE A 261 22.71 -8.29 -8.22
C ILE A 261 21.20 -8.16 -8.46
N GLY A 262 20.46 -9.26 -8.35
CA GLY A 262 19.00 -9.22 -8.50
C GLY A 262 18.30 -10.49 -8.02
N ALA A 263 17.01 -10.36 -7.77
CA ALA A 263 16.10 -11.47 -7.51
C ALA A 263 14.84 -11.25 -8.34
N PHE A 264 14.48 -12.23 -9.17
CA PHE A 264 13.37 -12.11 -10.12
C PHE A 264 12.33 -13.20 -9.86
N GLY A 265 11.05 -12.86 -9.95
CA GLY A 265 9.97 -13.87 -9.93
C GLY A 265 9.84 -14.66 -11.24
N SER A 266 10.50 -14.20 -12.32
CA SER A 266 10.53 -14.90 -13.61
C SER A 266 11.94 -15.43 -13.92
N ALA A 267 12.02 -16.70 -14.28
CA ALA A 267 13.25 -17.38 -14.70
C ALA A 267 13.88 -16.69 -15.92
N GLU A 268 13.05 -16.21 -16.84
CA GLU A 268 13.50 -15.59 -18.09
C GLU A 268 14.19 -14.25 -17.84
N ASN A 269 13.65 -13.43 -16.92
CA ASN A 269 14.26 -12.17 -16.53
C ASN A 269 15.62 -12.38 -15.85
N ALA A 270 15.72 -13.38 -14.99
CA ALA A 270 16.99 -13.75 -14.36
C ALA A 270 18.02 -14.27 -15.38
N ALA A 271 17.60 -15.11 -16.33
CA ALA A 271 18.47 -15.61 -17.40
C ALA A 271 18.95 -14.49 -18.34
N ASN A 272 18.10 -13.51 -18.63
CA ASN A 272 18.47 -12.35 -19.44
C ASN A 272 19.51 -11.48 -18.74
N LEU A 273 19.38 -11.27 -17.42
CA LEU A 273 20.41 -10.56 -16.65
C LEU A 273 21.70 -11.38 -16.57
N GLN A 274 21.62 -12.69 -16.33
CA GLN A 274 22.78 -13.58 -16.32
C GLN A 274 23.56 -13.52 -17.64
N LYS A 275 22.88 -13.61 -18.80
CA LYS A 275 23.54 -13.52 -20.12
C LYS A 275 24.23 -12.18 -20.34
N LYS A 276 23.67 -11.07 -19.82
CA LYS A 276 24.30 -9.75 -19.89
C LYS A 276 25.56 -9.67 -19.02
N LEU A 277 25.49 -10.22 -17.81
CA LEU A 277 26.60 -10.21 -16.85
C LEU A 277 27.71 -11.21 -17.23
N ALA A 278 27.36 -12.38 -17.77
CA ALA A 278 28.30 -13.40 -18.22
C ALA A 278 29.25 -12.92 -19.33
N LYS A 279 28.88 -11.87 -20.08
CA LYS A 279 29.75 -11.23 -21.08
C LYS A 279 30.87 -10.42 -20.45
N LYS A 280 30.70 -9.97 -19.21
CA LYS A 280 31.65 -9.09 -18.49
C LYS A 280 32.33 -9.80 -17.31
N TYR A 281 31.65 -10.78 -16.71
CA TYR A 281 32.08 -11.48 -15.52
C TYR A 281 32.01 -12.99 -15.76
N GLY A 282 33.08 -13.71 -15.42
CA GLY A 282 33.15 -15.16 -15.70
C GLY A 282 32.32 -16.03 -14.76
N ASP A 283 32.08 -15.58 -13.52
CA ASP A 283 31.38 -16.35 -12.49
C ASP A 283 30.02 -15.71 -12.19
N VAL A 284 28.99 -16.06 -12.96
CA VAL A 284 27.61 -15.59 -12.77
C VAL A 284 26.66 -16.79 -12.70
N SER A 285 26.00 -16.95 -11.55
CA SER A 285 25.06 -18.05 -11.29
C SER A 285 23.64 -17.54 -11.06
N VAL A 286 22.67 -18.36 -11.44
CA VAL A 286 21.25 -18.14 -11.13
C VAL A 286 20.80 -19.29 -10.25
N LEU A 287 20.35 -18.98 -9.04
CA LEU A 287 19.84 -19.98 -8.10
C LEU A 287 18.34 -19.78 -7.88
N PRO A 288 17.50 -20.80 -8.13
CA PRO A 288 16.12 -20.78 -7.69
C PRO A 288 16.09 -20.94 -6.16
N VAL A 289 15.39 -20.03 -5.49
CA VAL A 289 15.13 -20.07 -4.06
C VAL A 289 13.64 -19.99 -3.86
N THR A 290 13.10 -21.00 -3.19
CA THR A 290 11.69 -21.05 -2.82
C THR A 290 11.51 -20.27 -1.51
N LEU A 291 10.73 -19.19 -1.56
CA LEU A 291 10.36 -18.39 -0.39
C LEU A 291 8.85 -18.51 -0.21
N GLY A 292 8.43 -19.39 0.69
CA GLY A 292 7.02 -19.76 0.84
C GLY A 292 6.54 -20.58 -0.36
N GLU A 293 5.47 -20.12 -1.03
CA GLU A 293 4.91 -20.77 -2.23
C GLU A 293 5.46 -20.19 -3.54
N GLN A 294 6.33 -19.18 -3.49
CA GLN A 294 6.87 -18.50 -4.66
C GLN A 294 8.34 -18.87 -4.91
N ILE A 295 8.70 -19.08 -6.18
CA ILE A 295 10.07 -19.36 -6.62
C ILE A 295 10.70 -18.06 -7.12
N PHE A 296 11.82 -17.67 -6.51
CA PHE A 296 12.63 -16.54 -6.95
C PHE A 296 13.93 -17.01 -7.57
N TYR A 297 14.37 -16.34 -8.62
CA TYR A 297 15.63 -16.60 -9.29
C TYR A 297 16.64 -15.52 -8.92
N ARG A 298 17.59 -15.85 -8.04
CA ARG A 298 18.62 -14.93 -7.56
C ARG A 298 19.84 -14.99 -8.47
N VAL A 299 20.23 -13.84 -9.00
CA VAL A 299 21.42 -13.69 -9.85
C VAL A 299 22.59 -13.27 -8.98
N ARG A 300 23.61 -14.11 -8.90
CA ARG A 300 24.80 -13.97 -8.05
C ARG A 300 26.07 -13.88 -8.90
N ILE A 301 27.04 -13.10 -8.46
CA ILE A 301 28.37 -12.95 -9.06
C ILE A 301 29.46 -13.31 -8.07
N GLY A 302 30.39 -14.15 -8.53
CA GLY A 302 31.63 -14.45 -7.83
C GLY A 302 31.45 -15.30 -6.57
N THR A 303 32.56 -15.87 -6.11
CA THR A 303 32.68 -16.51 -4.79
C THR A 303 33.91 -15.92 -4.11
N PHE A 304 33.73 -15.36 -2.92
CA PHE A 304 34.75 -14.63 -2.16
C PHE A 304 34.93 -15.27 -0.78
N LEU A 305 36.15 -15.26 -0.25
CA LEU A 305 36.42 -15.84 1.07
C LEU A 305 36.07 -14.91 2.24
N THR A 306 36.00 -13.61 2.00
CA THR A 306 35.66 -12.61 3.00
C THR A 306 34.68 -11.59 2.43
N LYS A 307 33.90 -10.97 3.32
CA LYS A 307 32.95 -9.92 2.97
C LYS A 307 33.67 -8.73 2.32
N GLU A 308 34.82 -8.34 2.86
CA GLU A 308 35.63 -7.22 2.37
C GLU A 308 36.13 -7.46 0.94
N ALA A 309 36.48 -8.71 0.60
CA ALA A 309 36.89 -9.07 -0.75
C ALA A 309 35.72 -8.93 -1.76
N ALA A 310 34.50 -9.30 -1.35
CA ALA A 310 33.30 -9.12 -2.17
C ALA A 310 32.97 -7.63 -2.37
N GLU A 311 33.05 -6.82 -1.31
CA GLU A 311 32.81 -5.37 -1.38
C GLU A 311 33.84 -4.66 -2.27
N LYS A 312 35.12 -5.02 -2.14
CA LYS A 312 36.18 -4.47 -2.98
C LYS A 312 35.97 -4.83 -4.45
N PHE A 313 35.64 -6.09 -4.75
CA PHE A 313 35.32 -6.49 -6.12
C PHE A 313 34.13 -5.70 -6.69
N ALA A 314 33.09 -5.48 -5.88
CA ALA A 314 31.94 -4.69 -6.29
C ALA A 314 32.31 -3.22 -6.54
N ALA A 315 33.11 -2.61 -5.67
CA ALA A 315 33.60 -1.24 -5.84
C ALA A 315 34.50 -1.05 -7.07
N ASP A 316 35.29 -2.06 -7.44
CA ASP A 316 36.18 -1.99 -8.60
C ASP A 316 35.44 -2.31 -9.91
N SER A 317 34.56 -3.31 -9.88
CA SER A 317 33.94 -3.90 -11.08
C SER A 317 32.56 -3.36 -11.41
N LEU A 318 31.82 -2.83 -10.42
CA LEU A 318 30.43 -2.35 -10.59
C LEU A 318 30.28 -0.82 -10.53
N LYS A 319 31.34 -0.06 -10.23
CA LYS A 319 31.30 1.41 -10.09
C LYS A 319 30.87 2.17 -11.36
N ASN A 320 31.10 1.58 -12.53
CA ASN A 320 30.70 2.14 -13.83
C ASN A 320 29.42 1.52 -14.38
N THR A 321 28.73 0.69 -13.59
CA THR A 321 27.45 0.10 -13.94
C THR A 321 26.39 0.59 -12.97
N ASP A 322 25.24 1.01 -13.47
CA ASP A 322 24.10 1.47 -12.67
C ASP A 322 23.33 0.27 -12.03
N LEU A 323 24.09 -0.68 -11.48
CA LEU A 323 23.61 -1.95 -10.95
C LEU A 323 23.71 -1.94 -9.42
N ASN A 324 22.57 -2.11 -8.76
CA ASN A 324 22.52 -2.32 -7.32
C ASN A 324 23.00 -3.74 -6.97
N TYR A 325 23.81 -3.87 -5.91
CA TYR A 325 24.31 -5.15 -5.43
C TYR A 325 24.18 -5.27 -3.91
N ARG A 326 24.13 -6.51 -3.42
CA ARG A 326 24.18 -6.86 -2.00
C ARG A 326 25.14 -8.03 -1.79
N VAL A 327 26.04 -7.93 -0.82
CA VAL A 327 26.89 -9.05 -0.40
C VAL A 327 26.05 -10.01 0.43
N VAL A 328 26.06 -11.29 0.08
CA VAL A 328 25.33 -12.36 0.77
C VAL A 328 26.27 -13.55 1.00
N GLU A 329 26.07 -14.26 2.10
CA GLU A 329 26.72 -15.55 2.35
C GLU A 329 26.17 -16.60 1.38
N LYS A 330 27.04 -17.50 0.92
CA LYS A 330 26.77 -18.44 -0.17
C LYS A 330 25.93 -19.61 0.29
#